data_AF-A0A7K5FPJ9-F1
#
_entry.id   AF-A0A7K5FPJ9-F1
#
_cell.length_a   1.000
_cell.length_b   1.000
_cell.length_c   1.000
_cell.angle_alpha   90.00
_cell.angle_beta   90.00
_cell.angle_gamma   90.00
#
_symmetry.space_group_name_H-M   'P 1'
#
loop_
_entity.id
_entity.type
_entity.pdbx_description
1 polymer ?
#
loop_
_entity_poly.entity_id
_entity_poly.type
_entity_poly.pdbx_seq_one_letter_code
_entity_poly.pdbx_strand_id
1 'polypeptide(L)'
;MKGYTLLSEGIDEMVGIIYKPKTKETRETYEVLLSFIQAALGDQPRDILCGAADEVLAVLKNEKLRDKERRKEVDLLLGQTDDTRYHVLVNLGKKITDYGGDKEIQNMDDNIDETYGVNVQFESDEEEGDEDIYGEVRDEASDDDMEGDEAVVRCTLSANV
;
A
#
# COMPACT_ATOMS: atom_id res chain seq x y z
N MET A 1 -1.36 -10.87 -14.33
CA MET A 1 -2.01 -10.16 -13.21
C MET A 1 -0.93 -9.83 -12.21
N LYS A 2 -0.69 -8.55 -11.89
CA LYS A 2 0.19 -8.20 -10.76
C LYS A 2 -0.67 -8.28 -9.51
N GLY A 3 -0.34 -9.21 -8.61
CA GLY A 3 -1.04 -9.37 -7.34
C GLY A 3 -0.69 -8.19 -6.43
N TYR A 4 -1.64 -7.27 -6.27
CA TYR A 4 -1.63 -6.32 -5.18
C TYR A 4 -2.20 -7.06 -3.98
N THR A 5 -1.39 -7.22 -2.93
CA THR A 5 -1.85 -7.77 -1.64
C THR A 5 -1.91 -6.61 -0.66
N LEU A 6 -2.87 -6.61 0.27
CA LEU A 6 -3.03 -5.60 1.33
C LEU A 6 -1.74 -5.33 2.12
N LEU A 7 -0.80 -6.28 2.12
CA LEU A 7 0.53 -6.11 2.70
C LEU A 7 1.40 -5.07 1.97
N SER A 8 1.23 -4.88 0.66
CA SER A 8 1.97 -3.85 -0.09
C SER A 8 1.43 -2.44 0.16
N GLU A 9 0.14 -2.29 0.47
CA GLU A 9 -0.45 -0.99 0.82
C GLU A 9 -0.03 -0.55 2.23
N GLY A 10 -0.06 -1.46 3.20
CA GLY A 10 0.34 -1.14 4.58
C GLY A 10 1.82 -0.78 4.74
N ILE A 11 2.70 -1.30 3.88
CA ILE A 11 4.12 -0.90 3.88
C ILE A 11 4.27 0.51 3.30
N ASP A 12 3.54 0.85 2.24
CA ASP A 12 3.63 2.17 1.60
C ASP A 12 3.16 3.30 2.54
N GLU A 13 2.10 3.04 3.32
CA GLU A 13 1.60 3.95 4.37
C GLU A 13 2.54 4.03 5.57
N MET A 14 3.10 2.91 6.02
CA MET A 14 4.05 2.89 7.15
C MET A 14 5.39 3.56 6.81
N VAL A 15 5.77 3.56 5.53
CA VAL A 15 7.01 4.15 5.02
C VAL A 15 6.83 5.62 4.62
N GLY A 16 5.59 6.11 4.50
CA GLY A 16 5.30 7.49 4.13
C GLY A 16 5.60 7.78 2.66
N ILE A 17 5.37 6.81 1.76
CA ILE A 17 5.49 7.04 0.32
C ILE A 17 4.34 7.94 -0.12
N ILE A 18 4.66 9.17 -0.52
CA ILE A 18 3.69 10.25 -0.74
C ILE A 18 3.15 10.18 -2.17
N TYR A 19 4.01 9.87 -3.14
CA TYR A 19 3.62 9.92 -4.54
C TYR A 19 3.44 8.54 -5.17
N LYS A 20 2.22 8.28 -5.61
CA LYS A 20 1.84 7.11 -6.42
C LYS A 20 1.46 7.56 -7.84
N PRO A 21 2.22 7.18 -8.88
CA PRO A 21 1.89 7.57 -10.25
C PRO A 21 0.54 6.97 -10.69
N LYS A 22 -0.33 7.81 -11.25
CA LYS A 22 -1.72 7.49 -11.60
C LYS A 22 -1.88 6.93 -13.02
N THR A 23 -1.01 7.35 -13.94
CA THR A 23 -1.07 6.95 -15.36
C THR A 23 0.06 6.00 -15.72
N LYS A 24 -0.09 5.27 -16.84
CA LYS A 24 0.98 4.38 -17.33
C LYS A 24 2.25 5.16 -17.68
N GLU A 25 2.11 6.32 -18.31
CA GLU A 25 3.23 7.18 -18.73
C GLU A 25 4.00 7.74 -17.52
N THR A 26 3.26 8.22 -16.53
CA THR A 26 3.85 8.81 -15.32
C THR A 26 4.48 7.74 -14.44
N ARG A 27 3.94 6.51 -14.45
CA ARG A 27 4.57 5.35 -13.83
C ARG A 27 5.88 4.97 -14.50
N GLU A 28 5.92 4.87 -15.83
CA GLU A 28 7.17 4.59 -16.55
C GLU A 28 8.23 5.68 -16.29
N THR A 29 7.82 6.94 -16.26
CA THR A 29 8.70 8.06 -15.91
C THR A 29 9.21 7.96 -14.47
N TYR A 30 8.35 7.56 -13.54
CA TYR A 30 8.70 7.37 -12.13
C TYR A 30 9.70 6.23 -11.93
N GLU A 31 9.58 5.11 -12.65
CA GLU A 31 10.58 4.02 -12.62
C GLU A 31 11.95 4.48 -13.12
N VAL A 32 11.99 5.33 -14.16
CA VAL A 32 13.23 5.92 -14.66
C VAL A 32 13.82 6.89 -13.63
N LEU A 33 12.98 7.67 -12.94
CA LEU A 33 13.41 8.54 -11.85
C LEU A 33 14.03 7.74 -10.70
N LEU A 34 13.38 6.66 -10.25
CA LEU A 34 13.92 5.78 -9.21
C LEU A 34 15.26 5.18 -9.61
N SER A 35 15.39 4.73 -10.87
CA SER A 35 16.65 4.21 -11.40
C SER A 35 17.76 5.27 -11.41
N PHE A 36 17.42 6.52 -11.74
CA PHE A 36 18.36 7.64 -11.71
C PHE A 36 18.85 7.94 -10.29
N ILE A 37 17.95 7.90 -9.31
CA ILE A 37 18.25 8.13 -7.89
C ILE A 37 19.09 6.99 -7.34
N GLN A 38 18.77 5.74 -7.65
CA GLN A 38 19.58 4.57 -7.28
C GLN A 38 21.00 4.67 -7.84
N ALA A 39 21.16 5.17 -9.08
CA ALA A 39 22.47 5.41 -9.67
C ALA A 39 23.26 6.56 -8.98
N ALA A 40 22.62 7.39 -8.15
CA ALA A 40 23.26 8.45 -7.39
C ALA A 40 23.54 8.03 -5.93
N LEU A 41 22.57 7.41 -5.26
CA LEU A 41 22.64 7.02 -3.85
C LEU A 41 23.20 5.60 -3.62
N GLY A 42 23.34 4.81 -4.68
CA GLY A 42 23.74 3.42 -4.60
C GLY A 42 22.58 2.48 -4.29
N ASP A 43 22.91 1.26 -3.87
CA ASP A 43 21.93 0.20 -3.62
C ASP A 43 21.22 0.43 -2.28
N GLN A 44 20.15 1.21 -2.34
CA GLN A 44 19.27 1.54 -1.21
C GLN A 44 17.97 0.73 -1.31
N PRO A 45 17.34 0.42 -0.18
CA PRO A 45 16.06 -0.26 -0.19
C PRO A 45 14.97 0.66 -0.79
N ARG A 46 13.89 0.04 -1.31
CA ARG A 46 12.92 0.72 -2.17
C ARG A 46 12.20 1.88 -1.46
N ASP A 47 11.92 1.71 -0.18
CA ASP A 47 11.37 2.74 0.71
C ASP A 47 12.20 4.02 0.71
N ILE A 48 13.52 3.90 0.87
CA ILE A 48 14.44 5.04 0.87
C ILE A 48 14.51 5.69 -0.52
N LEU A 49 14.51 4.89 -1.59
CA LEU A 49 14.50 5.41 -2.96
C LEU A 49 13.20 6.17 -3.27
N CYS A 50 12.05 5.67 -2.83
CA CYS A 50 10.77 6.37 -2.97
C CYS A 50 10.76 7.68 -2.18
N GLY A 51 11.22 7.68 -0.92
CA GLY A 51 11.30 8.92 -0.13
C GLY A 51 12.23 9.97 -0.76
N ALA A 52 13.38 9.55 -1.29
CA ALA A 52 14.27 10.44 -2.04
C ALA A 52 13.64 10.97 -3.33
N ALA A 53 12.88 10.13 -4.04
CA ALA A 53 12.15 10.55 -5.24
C ALA A 53 11.07 11.57 -4.92
N ASP A 54 10.35 11.39 -3.82
CA ASP A 54 9.32 12.32 -3.36
C ASP A 54 9.89 13.69 -3.03
N GLU A 55 11.02 13.73 -2.32
CA GLU A 55 11.71 14.98 -1.99
C GLU A 55 12.27 15.68 -3.24
N VAL A 56 12.88 14.91 -4.16
CA VAL A 56 13.35 15.46 -5.45
C VAL A 56 12.19 16.03 -6.26
N LEU A 57 11.05 15.34 -6.34
CA LEU A 57 9.86 15.84 -7.02
C LEU A 57 9.30 17.08 -6.33
N ALA A 58 9.30 17.14 -5.00
CA ALA A 58 8.88 18.30 -4.25
C ALA A 58 9.71 19.53 -4.61
N VAL A 59 11.03 19.39 -4.69
CA VAL A 59 11.95 20.47 -5.11
C VAL A 59 11.72 20.88 -6.56
N LEU A 60 11.65 19.92 -7.49
CA LEU A 60 11.52 20.20 -8.92
C LEU A 60 10.17 20.86 -9.27
N LYS A 61 9.11 20.47 -8.56
CA LYS A 61 7.75 20.99 -8.71
C LYS A 61 7.48 22.25 -7.90
N ASN A 62 8.42 22.70 -7.06
CA ASN A 62 8.26 23.93 -6.30
C ASN A 62 8.45 25.17 -7.18
N GLU A 63 7.34 25.78 -7.58
CA GLU A 63 7.32 26.98 -8.42
C GLU A 63 7.90 28.22 -7.75
N LYS A 64 8.01 28.24 -6.41
CA LYS A 64 8.56 29.37 -5.65
C LYS A 64 10.08 29.44 -5.71
N LEU A 65 10.76 28.33 -6.00
CA LEU A 65 12.22 28.25 -6.07
C LEU A 65 12.70 28.64 -7.48
N ARG A 66 13.80 29.40 -7.55
CA ARG A 66 14.49 29.65 -8.82
C ARG A 66 15.31 28.44 -9.23
N ASP A 67 15.65 28.33 -10.52
CA ASP A 67 16.42 27.18 -11.04
C ASP A 67 17.74 26.94 -10.31
N LYS A 68 18.45 28.01 -9.93
CA LYS A 68 19.71 27.91 -9.17
C LYS A 68 19.50 27.35 -7.77
N GLU A 69 18.36 27.63 -7.15
CA GLU A 69 18.00 27.12 -5.82
C GLU A 69 17.56 25.66 -5.93
N ARG A 70 16.68 25.32 -6.87
CA ARG A 70 16.26 23.92 -7.13
C ARG A 70 17.46 23.02 -7.38
N ARG A 71 18.44 23.49 -8.15
CA ARG A 71 19.67 22.73 -8.40
C ARG A 71 20.46 22.46 -7.12
N LYS A 72 20.61 23.46 -6.25
CA LYS A 72 21.33 23.29 -4.98
C LYS A 72 20.63 22.31 -4.06
N GLU A 73 19.30 22.37 -3.97
CA GLU A 73 18.51 21.44 -3.16
C GLU A 73 18.61 20.01 -3.71
N VAL A 74 18.52 19.83 -5.03
CA VAL A 74 18.74 18.52 -5.66
C VAL A 74 20.15 17.99 -5.41
N ASP A 75 21.17 18.83 -5.54
CA ASP A 75 22.57 18.44 -5.28
C ASP A 75 22.80 18.10 -3.79
N LEU A 76 22.02 18.69 -2.87
CA LEU A 76 22.05 18.36 -1.45
C LEU A 76 21.47 16.96 -1.19
N LEU A 77 20.45 16.56 -1.96
CA LEU A 77 19.76 15.28 -1.82
C LEU A 77 20.51 14.13 -2.50
N LEU A 78 20.96 14.34 -3.74
CA LEU A 78 21.54 13.29 -4.58
C LEU A 78 23.07 13.35 -4.68
N GLY A 79 23.68 14.34 -4.04
CA GLY A 79 25.08 14.68 -4.24
C GLY A 79 25.30 15.50 -5.51
N GLN A 80 26.55 15.90 -5.73
CA GLN A 80 26.90 16.80 -6.83
C GLN A 80 26.62 16.14 -8.19
N THR A 81 25.69 16.71 -8.95
CA THR A 81 25.36 16.24 -10.30
C THR A 81 25.88 17.17 -11.40
N ASP A 82 26.35 16.58 -12.50
CA ASP A 82 26.72 17.33 -13.68
C ASP A 82 25.49 17.95 -14.37
N ASP A 83 25.73 18.97 -15.20
CA ASP A 83 24.67 19.70 -15.89
C ASP A 83 23.78 18.75 -16.71
N THR A 84 24.33 17.76 -17.37
CA THR A 84 23.55 16.88 -18.26
C THR A 84 22.61 16.01 -17.44
N ARG A 85 23.11 15.43 -16.35
CA ARG A 85 22.29 14.66 -15.39
C ARG A 85 21.19 15.51 -14.78
N TYR A 86 21.48 16.76 -14.39
CA TYR A 86 20.46 17.66 -13.86
C TYR A 86 19.37 17.97 -14.90
N HIS A 87 19.72 18.25 -16.16
CA HIS A 87 18.72 18.50 -17.20
C HIS A 87 17.83 17.27 -17.49
N VAL A 88 18.39 16.06 -17.46
CA VAL A 88 17.60 14.83 -17.56
C VAL A 88 16.60 14.74 -16.43
N LEU A 89 17.03 15.00 -15.19
CA LEU A 89 16.17 14.97 -14.02
C LEU A 89 15.03 15.99 -14.10
N VAL A 90 15.31 17.23 -14.53
CA VAL A 90 14.29 18.26 -14.77
C VAL A 90 13.28 17.81 -15.82
N ASN A 91 13.73 17.15 -16.90
CA ASN A 91 12.84 16.64 -17.93
C ASN A 91 11.95 15.49 -17.45
N LEU A 92 12.47 14.60 -16.59
CA LEU A 92 11.66 13.58 -15.92
C LEU A 92 10.58 14.23 -15.03
N GLY A 93 10.96 15.23 -14.24
CA GLY A 93 10.01 15.99 -13.41
C GLY A 93 8.92 16.67 -14.23
N LYS A 94 9.22 17.17 -15.43
CA LYS A 94 8.21 17.76 -16.34
C LYS A 94 7.20 16.72 -16.88
N LYS A 95 7.66 15.50 -17.14
CA LYS A 95 6.80 14.41 -17.64
C LYS A 95 5.85 13.84 -16.59
N ILE A 96 6.17 14.01 -15.32
CA ILE A 96 5.27 13.68 -14.22
C ILE A 96 4.23 14.79 -14.09
N THR A 97 3.01 14.58 -14.57
CA THR A 97 1.95 15.61 -14.62
C THR A 97 0.90 15.47 -13.53
N ASP A 98 0.93 14.35 -12.81
CA ASP A 98 -0.02 13.88 -11.79
C ASP A 98 0.52 14.03 -10.36
N TYR A 99 1.71 14.63 -10.18
CA TYR A 99 2.27 14.97 -8.87
C TYR A 99 1.60 16.21 -8.27
N GLY A 100 1.19 16.13 -7.00
CA GLY A 100 0.58 17.25 -6.26
C GLY A 100 -0.95 17.32 -6.33
N GLY A 101 -1.60 16.50 -7.18
CA GLY A 101 -3.06 16.43 -7.24
C GLY A 101 -3.74 15.82 -6.00
N ASP A 102 -2.98 15.14 -5.14
CA ASP A 102 -3.46 14.52 -3.89
C ASP A 102 -3.14 15.35 -2.63
N LYS A 103 -2.42 16.48 -2.73
CA LYS A 103 -2.18 17.33 -1.55
C LYS A 103 -3.46 17.94 -0.97
N GLU A 104 -4.54 17.98 -1.76
CA GLU A 104 -5.89 18.27 -1.26
C GLU A 104 -6.60 17.04 -0.65
N ILE A 105 -6.25 15.82 -1.09
CA ILE A 105 -6.88 14.57 -0.62
C ILE A 105 -6.25 14.08 0.70
N GLN A 106 -4.96 14.34 0.96
CA GLN A 106 -4.37 14.10 2.28
C GLN A 106 -4.93 15.02 3.39
N ASN A 107 -5.60 16.12 3.04
CA ASN A 107 -6.40 16.91 4.00
C ASN A 107 -7.85 16.39 4.12
N MET A 108 -8.25 15.39 3.34
CA MET A 108 -9.57 14.75 3.38
C MET A 108 -9.57 13.39 4.09
N ASP A 109 -8.44 12.90 4.58
CA ASP A 109 -8.40 11.62 5.34
C ASP A 109 -9.06 11.74 6.73
N ASP A 110 -9.21 12.97 7.25
CA ASP A 110 -10.00 13.25 8.46
C ASP A 110 -11.52 13.35 8.20
N ASN A 111 -12.00 13.12 6.98
CA ASN A 111 -13.43 13.16 6.62
C ASN A 111 -13.86 11.98 5.73
N ILE A 112 -13.43 10.75 6.06
CA ILE A 112 -14.21 9.58 5.65
C ILE A 112 -15.48 9.56 6.49
N ASP A 113 -16.51 10.22 5.96
CA ASP A 113 -17.88 10.16 6.46
C ASP A 113 -18.36 8.70 6.42
N GLU A 114 -18.86 8.19 7.55
CA GLU A 114 -19.39 6.83 7.77
C GLU A 114 -20.64 6.52 6.91
N THR A 115 -20.91 7.28 5.86
CA THR A 115 -22.14 7.28 5.06
C THR A 115 -22.04 6.39 3.80
N TYR A 116 -21.13 5.42 3.76
CA TYR A 116 -21.23 4.32 2.79
C TYR A 116 -22.31 3.32 3.24
N GLY A 117 -23.57 3.78 3.24
CA GLY A 117 -24.75 3.00 3.54
C GLY A 117 -25.07 2.02 2.41
N VAL A 118 -25.03 0.73 2.71
CA VAL A 118 -25.50 -0.32 1.80
C VAL A 118 -27.03 -0.26 1.77
N ASN A 119 -27.61 0.05 0.61
CA ASN A 119 -29.05 0.11 0.47
C ASN A 119 -29.61 -1.33 0.45
N VAL A 120 -30.25 -1.77 1.54
CA VAL A 120 -30.92 -3.07 1.62
C VAL A 120 -32.23 -2.97 0.85
N GLN A 121 -32.31 -3.63 -0.30
CA GLN A 121 -33.55 -3.77 -1.05
C GLN A 121 -34.28 -5.02 -0.52
N PHE A 122 -35.40 -4.80 0.16
CA PHE A 122 -36.32 -5.88 0.51
C PHE A 122 -37.05 -6.31 -0.77
N GLU A 123 -36.75 -7.50 -1.27
CA GLU A 123 -37.66 -8.21 -2.18
C GLU A 123 -38.80 -8.74 -1.31
N SER A 124 -40.00 -8.19 -1.49
CA SER A 124 -41.21 -8.81 -0.96
C SER A 124 -41.50 -10.03 -1.81
N ASP A 125 -41.06 -11.21 -1.34
CA ASP A 125 -41.60 -12.47 -1.84
C ASP A 125 -43.08 -12.52 -1.45
N GLU A 126 -43.94 -12.36 -2.45
CA GLU A 126 -45.37 -12.65 -2.35
C GLU A 126 -45.54 -14.16 -2.13
N GLU A 127 -46.16 -14.52 -1.00
CA GLU A 127 -46.60 -15.89 -0.66
C GLU A 127 -47.44 -16.50 -1.77
N GLU A 128 -47.13 -17.73 -2.22
CA GLU A 128 -48.15 -18.75 -2.47
C GLU A 128 -47.63 -20.15 -2.08
N GLY A 129 -48.31 -20.71 -1.07
CA GLY A 129 -48.49 -22.11 -0.67
C GLY A 129 -47.60 -23.24 -1.22
N ASP A 130 -47.06 -24.04 -0.30
CA ASP A 130 -47.72 -25.33 -0.06
C ASP A 130 -47.36 -25.91 1.31
N GLU A 131 -48.38 -26.56 1.87
CA GLU A 131 -48.46 -27.17 3.19
C GLU A 131 -47.51 -28.37 3.35
N ASP A 132 -47.21 -28.66 4.62
CA ASP A 132 -46.80 -29.96 5.15
C ASP A 132 -45.39 -30.50 4.79
N ILE A 133 -44.53 -30.57 5.81
CA ILE A 133 -44.16 -31.84 6.46
C ILE A 133 -43.31 -31.51 7.68
N TYR A 134 -43.96 -31.49 8.84
CA TYR A 134 -43.30 -31.76 10.11
C TYR A 134 -42.65 -33.15 10.01
N GLY A 135 -41.32 -33.20 9.92
CA GLY A 135 -40.54 -34.43 10.00
C GLY A 135 -40.03 -34.64 11.42
N GLU A 136 -40.62 -35.59 12.13
CA GLU A 136 -40.43 -35.91 13.55
C GLU A 136 -38.97 -36.04 14.00
N VAL A 137 -38.69 -35.51 15.19
CA VAL A 137 -37.51 -35.85 16.00
C VAL A 137 -37.72 -37.26 16.55
N ARG A 138 -36.93 -38.24 16.10
CA ARG A 138 -36.81 -39.52 16.80
C ARG A 138 -35.53 -39.50 17.62
N ASP A 139 -35.68 -39.23 18.90
CA ASP A 139 -34.85 -39.84 19.92
C ASP A 139 -35.08 -41.35 19.88
N GLU A 140 -34.01 -42.14 19.82
CA GLU A 140 -33.75 -43.21 20.78
C GLU A 140 -32.54 -44.09 20.38
N ALA A 141 -31.79 -44.40 21.43
CA ALA A 141 -30.87 -45.53 21.64
C ALA A 141 -29.41 -45.34 21.20
N SER A 142 -28.50 -45.09 22.15
CA SER A 142 -27.81 -46.10 22.99
C SER A 142 -26.60 -46.66 22.24
N ASP A 143 -25.42 -46.90 22.79
CA ASP A 143 -24.79 -46.82 24.10
C ASP A 143 -23.42 -47.47 23.78
N ASP A 144 -22.28 -46.82 24.00
CA ASP A 144 -21.16 -47.50 24.66
C ASP A 144 -19.98 -46.55 24.94
N ASP A 145 -19.51 -46.72 26.16
CA ASP A 145 -18.44 -46.04 26.85
C ASP A 145 -17.03 -46.31 26.28
N MET A 146 -16.11 -45.42 26.62
CA MET A 146 -14.79 -45.68 27.25
C MET A 146 -13.76 -44.63 26.81
N GLU A 147 -13.37 -43.73 27.73
CA GLU A 147 -12.13 -43.84 28.54
C GLU A 147 -10.99 -43.11 27.81
N GLY A 148 -10.58 -41.88 28.18
CA GLY A 148 -10.07 -41.48 29.48
C GLY A 148 -8.54 -41.66 29.49
N ASP A 149 -7.76 -40.61 29.22
CA ASP A 149 -6.49 -40.40 29.94
C ASP A 149 -5.98 -38.95 29.83
N GLU A 150 -5.62 -38.37 30.97
CA GLU A 150 -4.98 -37.05 31.08
C GLU A 150 -3.46 -37.14 31.16
N ALA A 151 -2.83 -36.14 30.54
CA ALA A 151 -1.55 -35.50 30.85
C ALA A 151 -0.30 -36.34 31.20
N VAL A 152 0.76 -36.19 30.38
CA VAL A 152 2.13 -36.11 30.90
C VAL A 152 2.92 -35.03 30.15
N VAL A 153 3.04 -33.85 30.78
CA VAL A 153 4.09 -32.86 30.47
C VAL A 153 5.43 -33.51 30.82
N ARG A 154 6.32 -33.66 29.82
CA ARG A 154 7.71 -34.00 30.07
C ARG A 154 8.62 -32.93 29.47
N CYS A 155 8.98 -31.96 30.30
CA CYS A 155 10.17 -31.15 30.09
C CYS A 155 11.40 -32.05 30.20
N THR A 156 12.19 -32.17 29.13
CA THR A 156 13.61 -32.52 29.26
C THR A 156 14.42 -31.68 28.28
N LEU A 157 15.00 -30.61 28.81
CA LEU A 157 16.17 -29.94 28.27
C LEU A 157 17.33 -30.94 28.23
N SER A 158 17.97 -31.10 27.07
CA SER A 158 19.31 -31.70 26.99
C SER A 158 20.23 -30.72 26.27
N ALA A 159 21.22 -30.23 27.02
CA ALA A 159 22.27 -29.34 26.59
C ALA A 159 23.38 -30.08 25.82
N ASN A 160 24.09 -29.31 24.99
CA ASN A 160 25.30 -29.68 24.25
C ASN A 160 26.33 -30.47 25.07
N VAL A 161 26.94 -31.45 24.41
CA VAL A 161 28.38 -31.73 24.46
C VAL A 161 28.87 -31.91 23.03
#